data_AF-R7XG91-F1
#
_entry.id   AF-R7XG91-F1
#
_cell.length_a   1.000
_cell.length_b   1.000
_cell.length_c   1.000
_cell.angle_alpha   90.00
_cell.angle_beta   90.00
_cell.angle_gamma   90.00
#
_symmetry.space_group_name_H-M   'P 1'
#
loop_
_entity.id
_entity.type
_entity.pdbx_description
1 polymer ?
#
loop_
_entity_poly.entity_id
_entity_poly.type
_entity_poly.pdbx_seq_one_letter_code
_entity_poly.pdbx_strand_id
1 'polypeptide(L)' 'MEGEVQLLIDGQSPRTVKAGESFVVPAGVVHDAHNNSSAAARVLGVYVVEKGKPLASPAP' A
#
# COMPACT_ATOMS: atom_id res chain seq x y z
N MET A 1 -6.89 -1.35 -11.44
CA MET A 1 -7.21 -1.51 -10.01
C MET A 1 -8.68 -1.84 -9.90
N GLU A 2 -9.08 -2.75 -9.01
CA GLU A 2 -10.47 -3.14 -8.76
C GLU A 2 -10.78 -3.04 -7.27
N GLY A 3 -12.02 -2.72 -6.91
CA GLY A 3 -12.46 -2.60 -5.52
C GLY A 3 -11.96 -1.34 -4.79
N GLU A 4 -11.99 -1.40 -3.46
CA GLU A 4 -11.45 -0.37 -2.58
C GLU A 4 -10.68 -1.00 -1.41
N VAL A 5 -9.70 -0.28 -0.87
CA VAL A 5 -8.92 -0.69 0.30
C VAL A 5 -8.78 0.47 1.27
N GLN A 6 -8.74 0.17 2.57
CA GLN A 6 -8.29 1.12 3.57
C GLN A 6 -6.76 1.05 3.63
N LEU A 7 -6.10 2.15 3.32
CA LEU A 7 -4.66 2.30 3.37
C LEU A 7 -4.24 2.88 4.73
N LEU A 8 -3.27 2.23 5.35
CA LEU A 8 -2.62 2.67 6.57
C LEU A 8 -1.16 2.95 6.24
N ILE A 9 -0.68 4.14 6.59
CA ILE A 9 0.73 4.52 6.51
C ILE A 9 1.05 5.17 7.84
N ASP A 10 2.14 4.72 8.49
CA ASP A 10 2.53 5.27 9.78
C ASP A 10 2.72 6.80 9.72
N GLY A 11 2.24 7.49 10.76
CA GLY A 11 2.21 8.96 10.81
C GLY A 11 1.15 9.64 9.93
N GLN A 12 0.29 8.90 9.22
CA GLN A 12 -0.82 9.47 8.42
C GLN A 12 -2.19 8.98 8.93
N SER A 13 -3.23 9.79 8.74
CA SER A 13 -4.60 9.33 8.98
C SER A 13 -4.99 8.24 7.98
N PRO A 14 -5.67 7.16 8.41
CA PRO A 14 -6.17 6.14 7.49
C PRO A 14 -7.04 6.73 6.38
N ARG A 15 -6.91 6.22 5.16
CA ARG A 15 -7.72 6.68 4.02
C ARG A 15 -8.21 5.53 3.15
N THR A 16 -9.41 5.66 2.61
CA THR A 16 -9.90 4.74 1.59
C THR A 16 -9.33 5.12 0.24
N VAL A 17 -8.80 4.12 -0.49
CA VAL A 17 -8.34 4.25 -1.87
C VAL A 17 -9.28 3.43 -2.75
N LYS A 18 -9.85 4.06 -3.78
CA LYS A 18 -10.81 3.46 -4.70
C LYS A 18 -10.18 3.12 -6.05
N ALA A 19 -10.83 2.25 -6.80
CA ALA A 19 -10.45 1.94 -8.17
C ALA A 19 -10.25 3.22 -9.02
N GLY A 20 -9.08 3.33 -9.66
CA GLY A 20 -8.68 4.49 -10.47
C GLY A 20 -7.83 5.51 -9.71
N GLU A 21 -7.77 5.45 -8.37
CA GLU A 21 -6.89 6.29 -7.57
C GLU A 21 -5.49 5.70 -7.45
N SER A 22 -4.51 6.57 -7.16
CA SER A 22 -3.11 6.19 -6.96
C SER A 22 -2.61 6.76 -5.64
N PHE A 23 -1.62 6.08 -5.05
CA PHE A 23 -0.97 6.51 -3.83
C PHE A 23 0.52 6.16 -3.86
N VAL A 24 1.29 6.84 -3.02
CA VAL A 24 2.71 6.56 -2.81
C VAL A 24 2.92 6.23 -1.34
N VAL A 25 3.62 5.12 -1.09
CA VAL A 25 4.15 4.78 0.22
C VAL A 25 5.60 5.26 0.26
N PRO A 26 6.00 6.12 1.21
CA PRO A 26 7.39 6.52 1.34
C PRO A 26 8.31 5.35 1.69
N ALA A 27 9.54 5.37 1.19
CA ALA A 27 10.52 4.31 1.47
C ALA A 27 10.79 4.19 2.98
N GLY A 28 10.83 2.95 3.49
CA GLY A 28 11.12 2.66 4.89
C GLY A 28 9.98 2.96 5.87
N VAL A 29 8.80 3.38 5.39
CA VAL A 29 7.64 3.64 6.24
C VAL A 29 6.73 2.41 6.31
N VAL A 30 6.38 2.01 7.53
CA VAL A 30 5.44 0.91 7.77
C VAL A 30 4.09 1.26 7.19
N HIS A 31 3.51 0.32 6.45
CA HIS A 31 2.23 0.48 5.79
C HIS A 31 1.49 -0.85 5.74
N ASP A 32 0.17 -0.75 5.59
CA ASP A 32 -0.72 -1.90 5.42
C ASP A 32 -1.91 -1.50 4.55
N ALA A 33 -2.60 -2.49 3.98
CA ALA A 33 -3.80 -2.29 3.18
C ALA A 33 -4.85 -3.35 3.54
N HIS A 34 -5.99 -2.89 4.07
CA HIS A 34 -7.09 -3.77 4.46
C HIS A 34 -8.22 -3.70 3.44
N ASN A 35 -8.62 -4.85 2.92
CA ASN A 35 -9.88 -4.97 2.19
C ASN A 35 -11.01 -5.25 3.20
N ASN A 36 -11.72 -4.20 3.59
CA ASN A 36 -12.83 -4.28 4.54
C ASN A 36 -14.17 -4.68 3.88
N SER A 37 -14.14 -5.08 2.60
CA SER A 37 -15.34 -5.48 1.85
C SER A 37 -15.39 -7.00 1.61
N SER A 38 -16.56 -7.50 1.20
CA SER A 38 -16.72 -8.89 0.75
C SER A 38 -16.34 -9.10 -0.72
N ALA A 39 -16.10 -8.03 -1.47
CA ALA A 39 -15.67 -8.08 -2.86
C ALA A 39 -14.14 -8.20 -2.96
N ALA A 40 -13.64 -8.75 -4.07
CA ALA A 40 -12.21 -8.77 -4.32
C ALA A 40 -11.67 -7.35 -4.57
N ALA A 41 -10.52 -7.03 -3.98
CA ALA A 41 -9.74 -5.83 -4.29
C ALA A 41 -8.44 -6.24 -4.99
N ARG A 42 -8.02 -5.49 -6.02
CA ARG A 42 -6.78 -5.72 -6.77
C ARG A 42 -5.97 -4.45 -6.88
N VAL A 43 -4.75 -4.47 -6.34
CA VAL A 43 -3.78 -3.36 -6.37
C VAL A 43 -2.58 -3.73 -7.24
N LEU A 44 -2.06 -2.78 -8.00
CA LEU A 44 -0.80 -2.91 -8.72
C LEU A 44 0.27 -2.07 -8.03
N GLY A 45 1.28 -2.73 -7.45
CA GLY A 45 2.42 -2.07 -6.83
C GLY A 45 3.59 -1.94 -7.82
N VAL A 46 4.20 -0.76 -7.88
CA VAL A 46 5.49 -0.55 -8.53
C VAL A 46 6.49 -0.14 -7.45
N TYR A 47 7.56 -0.91 -7.31
CA TYR A 47 8.59 -0.65 -6.31
C TYR A 47 9.82 -0.07 -7.00
N VAL A 48 10.26 1.10 -6.51
CA VAL A 48 11.56 1.68 -6.85
C VAL A 48 12.51 1.38 -5.70
N VAL A 49 13.52 0.57 -5.97
CA VAL A 49 14.44 0.05 -4.94
C VAL A 49 15.86 0.51 -5.26
N GLU A 50 16.59 0.90 -4.22
CA GLU A 50 18.00 1.21 -4.33
C GLU A 50 18.81 -0.02 -4.77
N LYS A 51 19.75 0.19 -5.68
CA LYS A 51 20.61 -0.88 -6.19
C LYS A 51 21.37 -1.55 -5.03
N GLY A 52 21.24 -2.88 -4.93
CA GLY A 52 21.90 -3.69 -3.90
C GLY A 52 21.16 -3.78 -2.56
N LYS A 53 20.00 -3.14 -2.41
CA LYS A 53 19.11 -3.31 -1.25
C LYS A 53 18.02 -4.35 -1.52
N PRO A 54 17.49 -5.03 -0.49
CA PRO A 54 16.35 -5.92 -0.67
C PRO A 54 15.10 -5.13 -1.07
N LEU A 55 14.19 -5.79 -1.80
CA LEU A 55 12.88 -5.23 -2.19
C LEU A 55 12.03 -4.87 -0.96
N ALA A 56 12.03 -5.73 0.05
CA ALA A 56 11.33 -5.55 1.31
C ALA A 56 12.08 -6.29 2.42
N SER A 57 11.93 -5.81 3.65
CA SER A 57 12.28 -6.51 4.88
C SER A 57 11.02 -6.64 5.74
N PRO A 58 10.90 -7.69 6.58
CA PRO A 58 9.84 -7.76 7.57
C PRO A 58 9.81 -6.48 8.42
N ALA A 59 8.62 -6.00 8.76
CA ALA A 59 8.48 -5.04 9.85
C ALA A 59 8.95 -5.69 11.16
N PRO A 60 9.51 -4.92 12.12
CA PRO A 60 9.91 -5.42 13.44
C PRO A 60 8.79 -6.13 14.20
#